data_AF-A0A977KWS8-F1
#
_entry.id   AF-A0A977KWS8-F1
#
_cell.length_a   1.000
_cell.length_b   1.000
_cell.length_c   1.000
_cell.angle_alpha   90.00
_cell.angle_beta   90.00
_cell.angle_gamma   90.00
#
_symmetry.space_group_name_H-M   'P 1'
#
loop_
_entity.id
_entity.type
_entity.pdbx_description
1 polymer ?
#
loop_
_entity_poly.entity_id
_entity_poly.type
_entity_poly.pdbx_seq_one_letter_code
_entity_poly.pdbx_strand_id
1 'polypeptide(L)' 'MEARRKYTVRYEEYVYNRVNVSSVEQVSREEALSWDKVHGIYQRQCEKKKKIGKG' A
#
# COMPACT_ATOMS: atom_id res chain seq x y z
N MET A 1 21.58 -2.69 -8.87
CA MET A 1 20.94 -2.40 -7.57
C MET A 1 19.49 -2.86 -7.68
N GLU A 2 19.22 -4.14 -7.43
CA GLU A 2 17.85 -4.65 -7.49
C GLU A 2 17.05 -3.96 -6.38
N ALA A 3 16.05 -3.17 -6.77
CA ALA A 3 15.12 -2.55 -5.84
C ALA A 3 14.32 -3.67 -5.16
N ARG A 4 14.92 -4.22 -4.10
CA ARG A 4 14.39 -5.28 -3.24
C ARG A 4 12.93 -4.98 -2.98
N ARG A 5 12.02 -5.73 -3.61
CA ARG A 5 10.59 -5.71 -3.31
C ARG A 5 10.47 -6.09 -1.83
N LYS A 6 10.46 -5.07 -0.95
CA LYS A 6 10.53 -5.25 0.51
C LYS A 6 9.22 -5.80 1.09
N TYR A 7 8.14 -5.76 0.32
CA TYR A 7 6.81 -6.16 0.76
C TYR A 7 6.22 -7.19 -0.19
N THR A 8 5.58 -8.20 0.39
CA THR A 8 4.80 -9.19 -0.35
C THR A 8 3.48 -8.58 -0.81
N VAL A 9 2.88 -9.13 -1.87
CA VAL A 9 1.59 -8.65 -2.38
C VAL A 9 0.50 -8.69 -1.29
N ARG A 10 0.52 -9.72 -0.43
CA ARG A 10 -0.39 -9.83 0.72
C ARG A 10 -0.25 -8.68 1.70
N TYR A 11 0.98 -8.23 1.95
CA TYR A 11 1.23 -7.10 2.84
C TYR A 11 0.78 -5.78 2.19
N GLU A 12 1.02 -5.60 0.89
CA GLU A 12 0.52 -4.43 0.15
C GLU A 12 -1.02 -4.36 0.17
N GLU A 13 -1.72 -5.50 0.02
CA GLU A 13 -3.18 -5.58 0.17
C GLU A 13 -3.67 -5.27 1.59
N TYR A 14 -2.99 -5.79 2.61
CA TYR A 14 -3.32 -5.51 4.00
C TYR A 14 -3.23 -4.01 4.30
N VAL A 15 -2.13 -3.37 3.90
CA VAL A 15 -1.94 -1.92 4.06
C VAL A 15 -3.02 -1.14 3.29
N TYR A 16 -3.30 -1.52 2.04
CA TYR A 16 -4.36 -0.88 1.25
C TYR A 16 -5.75 -0.97 1.93
N ASN A 17 -6.10 -2.14 2.49
CA ASN A 17 -7.38 -2.31 3.19
C ASN A 17 -7.43 -1.50 4.49
N ARG A 18 -6.34 -1.50 5.26
CA ARG A 18 -6.20 -0.70 6.50
C ARG A 18 -6.30 0.80 6.22
N VAL A 19 -5.67 1.29 5.16
CA VAL A 19 -5.76 2.70 4.75
C VAL A 19 -7.19 3.07 4.35
N ASN A 20 -7.96 2.16 3.72
CA ASN A 20 -9.37 2.40 3.41
C ASN A 20 -10.28 2.47 4.65
N VAL A 21 -9.95 1.73 5.72
CA VAL A 21 -10.74 1.68 6.96
C VAL A 21 -10.39 2.82 7.92
N SER A 22 -9.14 3.26 7.93
CA SER A 22 -8.64 4.32 8.81
C SER A 22 -8.11 5.50 8.00
N SER A 23 -6.80 5.69 7.94
CA SER A 23 -6.13 6.72 7.13
C SER A 23 -4.65 6.41 7.01
N VAL A 24 -3.98 6.98 6.00
CA VAL A 24 -2.54 6.77 5.75
C VAL A 24 -1.68 7.10 6.98
N GLU A 25 -1.99 8.18 7.69
CA GLU A 25 -1.25 8.61 8.89
C GLU A 25 -1.43 7.64 10.08
N GLN A 26 -2.63 7.09 10.27
CA GLN A 26 -2.86 6.10 11.33
C GLN A 26 -2.10 4.82 11.02
N VAL A 27 -2.21 4.32 9.78
CA VAL A 27 -1.50 3.10 9.35
C VAL A 27 0.01 3.29 9.36
N SER A 28 0.51 4.48 9.02
CA SER A 28 1.94 4.78 9.09
C SER A 28 2.45 4.72 10.53
N ARG A 29 1.67 5.23 11.49
CA ARG A 29 2.01 5.18 12.91
C ARG A 29 1.93 3.76 13.49
N GLU A 30 0.91 2.99 13.11
CA GLU A 30 0.71 1.62 13.59
C GLU A 30 1.73 0.64 13.02
N GLU A 31 2.06 0.74 11.73
CA GLU A 31 3.04 -0.14 11.07
C GLU A 31 4.50 0.37 11.22
N ALA A 32 4.71 1.48 11.94
CA ALA A 32 6.00 2.18 12.05
C ALA A 32 6.64 2.45 10.68
N LEU A 33 5.81 2.79 9.68
CA LEU A 33 6.22 3.14 8.33
C LEU A 33 6.16 4.64 8.13
N SER A 34 6.99 5.18 7.24
CA SER A 34 6.84 6.57 6.80
C SER A 34 5.56 6.73 5.99
N TRP A 35 4.92 7.89 6.13
CA TRP A 35 3.72 8.24 5.37
C TRP A 35 3.90 8.01 3.86
N ASP A 36 5.04 8.44 3.30
CA ASP A 36 5.37 8.27 1.87
C ASP A 36 5.37 6.79 1.44
N LYS A 37 5.81 5.90 2.35
CA LYS A 37 5.84 4.45 2.09
C LYS A 37 4.44 3.86 2.04
N VAL A 38 3.59 4.23 2.99
CA VAL A 38 2.20 3.77 3.06
C VAL A 38 1.40 4.34 1.89
N HIS A 39 1.60 5.62 1.57
CA HIS A 39 0.99 6.28 0.43
C HIS A 39 1.42 5.63 -0.90
N GLY A 40 2.71 5.30 -1.05
CA GLY A 40 3.23 4.58 -2.22
C GLY A 40 2.63 3.18 -2.39
N ILE A 41 2.46 2.42 -1.30
CA ILE A 41 1.79 1.11 -1.32
C ILE A 41 0.33 1.26 -1.74
N TYR A 42 -0.37 2.23 -1.14
CA TYR A 42 -1.77 2.51 -1.41
C TYR A 42 -1.99 2.88 -2.89
N GLN A 43 -1.20 3.82 -3.41
CA GLN A 43 -1.28 4.26 -4.80
C GLN A 43 -1.05 3.10 -5.77
N ARG A 44 -0.01 2.29 -5.53
CA ARG A 44 0.31 1.12 -6.36
C ARG A 44 -0.83 0.10 -6.40
N GLN A 45 -1.48 -0.15 -5.28
CA GLN A 45 -2.63 -1.05 -5.20
C GLN A 45 -3.86 -0.46 -5.89
N CYS A 46 -4.09 0.84 -5.76
CA CYS A 46 -5.14 1.55 -6.48
C CYS A 46 -4.95 1.44 -8.01
N GLU A 47 -3.72 1.64 -8.50
CA GLU A 47 -3.36 1.47 -9.91
C GLU A 47 -3.53 0.02 -10.39
N LYS A 48 -3.13 -0.97 -9.59
CA LYS A 48 -3.36 -2.39 -9.87
C LYS A 48 -4.85 -2.70 -10.01
N LYS A 49 -5.68 -2.26 -9.05
CA LYS A 49 -7.13 -2.51 -9.10
C LYS A 49 -7.81 -1.77 -10.26
N LYS A 50 -7.37 -0.56 -10.59
CA LYS A 50 -7.82 0.17 -11.79
C LYS A 50 -7.50 -0.56 -13.09
N LYS A 51 -6.35 -1.23 -13.18
CA LYS A 51 -5.97 -2.03 -14.36
C LYS A 51 -6.75 -3.34 -14.48
N ILE A 52 -7.17 -3.93 -13.36
CA ILE A 52 -7.97 -5.16 -13.35
C ILE A 52 -9.43 -4.91 -13.81
N GLY A 53 -9.98 -3.71 -13.58
CA GLY A 53 -11.34 -3.35 -14.04
C GLY A 53 -11.45 -2.88 -15.49
N LYS A 54 -10.41 -3.04 -16.31
CA LYS A 54 -10.37 -2.67 -17.75
C LYS A 54 -10.22 -3.90 -18.67
N GLY A 55 -10.73 -5.06 -18.24
CA GLY A 55 -10.87 -6.27 -19.04
C GLY A 55 -12.31 -6.46 -19.48
#